data_AF-A0A4V0NEH2-F1
#
_entry.id   AF-A0A4V0NEH2-F1
#
_cell.length_a   1.000
_cell.length_b   1.000
_cell.length_c   1.000
_cell.angle_alpha   90.00
_cell.angle_beta   90.00
_cell.angle_gamma   90.00
#
_symmetry.space_group_name_H-M   'P 1'
#
loop_
_entity.id
_entity.type
_entity.pdbx_description
1 polymer ?
#
loop_
_entity_poly.entity_id
_entity_poly.type
_entity_poly.pdbx_seq_one_letter_code
_entity_poly.pdbx_strand_id
1 'polypeptide(L)'
;MADVPVLSTLTLPPQLETADVLALRDQLAARIAAVLRPMKGRERADSEVALPEGLEPLDALPPHIELSWRRFDAAAQELQAFRARRADALANEAHTASDASEQSAANADADDRWRAFEQWNAGAAGLSDDGESPSPSEARWLYAQLFPAPEGLRFITRRPRAQWTAMVQRMSVLQGERAQAVIAGFGGARHMKQLAAAHARFGKAFGFTAVVQPAGGPSDGRPQWVTAREALRALLQRIEGHADPEIAGSEALVAFLLAPYVELLDDVARDRRRARPKKGEPAPALPSGASDMP
;
A
#
# COMPACT_ATOMS: atom_id res chain seq x y z
N MET A 1 11.21 32.85 -18.14
CA MET A 1 11.53 31.74 -19.03
C MET A 1 11.99 30.58 -18.17
N ALA A 2 11.09 29.68 -17.81
CA ALA A 2 11.48 28.44 -17.15
C ALA A 2 12.07 27.53 -18.23
N ASP A 3 13.29 27.03 -18.00
CA ASP A 3 13.92 26.02 -18.84
C ASP A 3 13.00 24.80 -18.86
N VAL A 4 12.27 24.59 -19.95
CA VAL A 4 11.60 23.32 -20.19
C VAL A 4 12.73 22.34 -20.48
N PRO A 5 13.00 21.35 -19.61
CA PRO A 5 14.05 20.38 -19.91
C PRO A 5 13.71 19.76 -21.26
N VAL A 6 14.69 19.76 -22.17
CA VAL A 6 14.57 19.11 -23.48
C VAL A 6 14.37 17.62 -23.22
N LEU A 7 13.12 17.17 -23.20
CA LEU A 7 12.70 15.80 -22.88
C LEU A 7 12.92 14.82 -24.05
N SER A 8 13.81 15.13 -25.01
CA SER A 8 13.96 14.44 -26.30
C SER A 8 14.36 12.95 -26.26
N THR A 9 14.27 12.29 -25.10
CA THR A 9 14.44 10.85 -24.91
C THR A 9 13.47 10.29 -23.86
N LEU A 10 12.17 10.67 -23.91
CA LEU A 10 11.11 10.13 -23.03
C LEU A 10 11.02 8.60 -23.11
N THR A 11 11.86 7.95 -22.31
CA THR A 11 11.91 6.51 -22.10
C THR A 11 11.32 6.25 -20.73
N LEU A 12 10.27 5.43 -20.70
CA LEU A 12 9.65 5.04 -19.44
C LEU A 12 10.68 4.31 -18.57
N PRO A 13 10.81 4.67 -17.28
CA PRO A 13 11.71 3.99 -16.36
C PRO A 13 11.50 2.47 -16.39
N PRO A 14 12.58 1.66 -16.37
CA PRO A 14 12.42 0.21 -16.35
C PRO A 14 11.82 -0.31 -15.03
N GLN A 15 11.86 0.48 -13.96
CA GLN A 15 11.29 0.15 -12.64
C GLN A 15 9.85 0.62 -12.47
N LEU A 16 9.24 1.20 -13.50
CA LEU A 16 7.86 1.66 -13.43
C LEU A 16 6.95 0.52 -12.99
N GLU A 17 6.20 0.71 -11.91
CA GLU A 17 5.25 -0.26 -11.40
C GLU A 17 3.83 0.03 -11.89
N THR A 18 2.93 -0.94 -11.70
CA THR A 18 1.51 -0.74 -12.04
C THR A 18 0.85 0.36 -11.22
N ALA A 19 1.27 0.55 -9.97
CA ALA A 19 0.75 1.64 -9.14
C ALA A 19 1.08 3.01 -9.76
N ASP A 20 2.31 3.19 -10.24
CA ASP A 20 2.78 4.44 -10.85
C ASP A 20 1.97 4.78 -12.11
N VAL A 21 1.70 3.80 -12.96
CA VAL A 21 0.91 4.02 -14.20
C VAL A 21 -0.52 4.44 -13.88
N LEU A 22 -1.14 3.84 -12.87
CA LEU A 22 -2.51 4.20 -12.46
C LEU A 22 -2.54 5.58 -11.79
N ALA A 23 -1.58 5.88 -10.92
CA ALA A 23 -1.46 7.20 -10.29
C ALA A 23 -1.24 8.30 -11.34
N LEU A 24 -0.37 8.05 -12.33
CA LEU A 24 -0.12 8.98 -13.43
C LEU A 24 -1.37 9.19 -14.28
N ARG A 25 -2.17 8.14 -14.51
CA ARG A 25 -3.47 8.25 -15.19
C ARG A 25 -4.42 9.18 -14.44
N ASP A 26 -4.54 9.04 -13.13
CA ASP A 26 -5.43 9.89 -12.34
C ASP A 26 -4.96 11.35 -12.33
N GLN A 27 -3.66 11.58 -12.21
CA GLN A 27 -3.06 12.92 -12.27
C GLN A 27 -3.23 13.59 -13.64
N LEU A 28 -3.09 12.83 -14.74
CA LEU A 28 -3.33 13.30 -16.09
C LEU A 28 -4.81 13.58 -16.33
N ALA A 29 -5.71 12.72 -15.85
CA ALA A 29 -7.15 12.94 -15.95
C ALA A 29 -7.58 14.24 -15.26
N ALA A 30 -7.08 14.49 -14.06
CA ALA A 30 -7.37 15.71 -13.30
C ALA A 30 -6.86 16.98 -14.02
N ARG A 31 -5.66 16.92 -14.60
CA ARG A 31 -5.07 18.03 -15.37
C ARG A 31 -5.83 18.28 -16.68
N ILE A 32 -6.17 17.23 -17.42
CA ILE A 32 -7.00 17.35 -18.63
C ILE A 32 -8.36 17.97 -18.28
N ALA A 33 -9.00 17.52 -17.21
CA ALA A 33 -10.25 18.09 -16.74
C ALA A 33 -10.11 19.57 -16.32
N ALA A 34 -8.97 19.97 -15.74
CA ALA A 34 -8.71 21.36 -15.36
C ALA A 34 -8.54 22.29 -16.58
N VAL A 35 -7.92 21.79 -17.65
CA VAL A 35 -7.67 22.53 -18.90
C VAL A 35 -8.93 22.66 -19.74
N LEU A 36 -9.82 21.66 -19.72
CA LEU A 36 -11.05 21.73 -20.49
C LEU A 36 -12.06 22.68 -19.86
N ARG A 37 -12.64 23.56 -20.68
CA ARG A 37 -13.71 24.47 -20.26
C ARG A 37 -14.92 23.66 -19.77
N PRO A 38 -15.54 24.01 -18.63
CA PRO A 38 -16.75 23.35 -18.19
C PRO A 38 -17.86 23.55 -19.23
N MET A 39 -18.49 22.45 -19.65
CA MET A 39 -19.66 22.52 -20.53
C MET A 39 -20.78 23.32 -19.85
N LYS A 40 -21.50 24.15 -20.63
CA LYS A 40 -22.66 24.93 -20.15
C LYS A 40 -23.58 24.06 -19.27
N GLY A 41 -23.74 24.43 -18.01
CA GLY A 41 -24.64 23.77 -17.05
C GLY A 41 -24.00 22.68 -16.18
N ARG A 42 -22.70 22.39 -16.32
CA ARG A 42 -21.93 21.64 -15.32
C ARG A 42 -21.09 22.60 -14.50
N GLU A 43 -21.22 22.55 -13.17
CA GLU A 43 -20.22 23.13 -12.28
C GLU A 43 -18.85 22.55 -12.66
N ARG A 44 -17.82 23.39 -12.59
CA ARG A 44 -16.43 22.95 -12.76
C ARG A 44 -16.26 21.79 -11.79
N ALA A 45 -15.98 20.59 -12.32
CA ALA A 45 -15.62 19.48 -11.45
C ALA A 45 -14.52 20.00 -10.53
N ASP A 46 -14.66 19.79 -9.21
CA ASP A 46 -13.66 20.13 -8.20
C ASP A 46 -12.36 19.41 -8.56
N SER A 47 -11.61 19.98 -9.49
CA SER A 47 -10.26 19.58 -9.79
C SER A 47 -9.41 20.42 -8.86
N GLU A 48 -8.80 19.76 -7.87
CA GLU A 48 -7.84 20.39 -6.95
C GLU A 48 -6.63 20.98 -7.71
N VAL A 49 -6.47 20.66 -9.00
CA VAL A 49 -5.39 21.15 -9.85
C VAL A 49 -5.74 22.51 -10.46
N ALA A 50 -5.08 23.55 -9.97
CA ALA A 50 -5.15 24.90 -10.54
C ALA A 50 -4.43 24.98 -11.90
N LEU A 51 -4.98 25.78 -12.82
CA LEU A 51 -4.29 26.10 -14.07
C LEU A 51 -3.12 27.05 -13.81
N PRO A 52 -1.95 26.83 -14.44
CA PRO A 52 -0.82 27.73 -14.31
C PRO A 52 -1.12 29.08 -14.97
N GLU A 53 -0.47 30.13 -14.49
CA GLU A 53 -0.58 31.47 -15.07
C GLU A 53 -0.21 31.45 -16.57
N GLY A 54 -1.08 32.02 -17.40
CA GLY A 54 -0.89 32.09 -18.85
C GLY A 54 -1.41 30.88 -19.65
N LEU A 55 -1.97 29.84 -19.02
CA LEU A 55 -2.66 28.76 -19.72
C LEU A 55 -4.18 29.00 -19.74
N GLU A 56 -4.70 29.35 -20.91
CA GLU A 56 -6.14 29.56 -21.10
C GLU A 56 -6.91 28.22 -21.19
N PRO A 57 -8.13 28.14 -20.64
CA PRO A 57 -8.98 26.95 -20.78
C PRO A 57 -9.31 26.65 -22.24
N LEU A 58 -9.18 25.38 -22.62
CA LEU A 58 -9.44 24.89 -23.97
C LEU A 58 -10.86 24.35 -24.12
N ASP A 59 -11.47 24.53 -25.29
CA ASP A 59 -12.75 23.88 -25.62
C ASP A 59 -12.58 22.37 -25.88
N ALA A 60 -11.41 21.97 -26.39
CA ALA A 60 -11.04 20.59 -26.63
C ALA A 60 -9.52 20.41 -26.58
N LEU A 61 -9.07 19.19 -26.29
CA LEU A 61 -7.65 18.84 -26.43
C LEU A 61 -7.25 18.78 -27.91
N PRO A 62 -5.99 19.05 -28.25
CA PRO A 62 -5.46 18.78 -29.59
C PRO A 62 -5.76 17.33 -30.02
N PRO A 63 -6.27 17.06 -31.23
CA PRO A 63 -6.81 15.75 -31.60
C PRO A 63 -5.84 14.57 -31.45
N HIS A 64 -4.55 14.80 -31.68
CA HIS A 64 -3.51 13.77 -31.55
C HIS A 64 -3.17 13.46 -30.09
N ILE A 65 -3.30 14.44 -29.18
CA ILE A 65 -3.22 14.22 -27.73
C ILE A 65 -4.49 13.53 -27.25
N GLU A 66 -5.66 14.00 -27.66
CA GLU A 66 -6.95 13.44 -27.25
C GLU A 66 -7.07 11.95 -27.61
N LEU A 67 -6.71 11.58 -28.85
CA LEU A 67 -6.76 10.19 -29.29
C LEU A 67 -5.82 9.29 -28.48
N SER A 68 -4.59 9.74 -28.23
CA SER A 68 -3.64 8.99 -27.41
C SER A 68 -4.06 8.93 -25.94
N TRP A 69 -4.67 9.99 -25.42
CA TRP A 69 -5.21 10.03 -24.07
C TRP A 69 -6.30 8.97 -23.90
N ARG A 70 -7.29 8.95 -24.79
CA ARG A 70 -8.36 7.95 -24.76
C ARG A 70 -7.84 6.52 -24.81
N ARG A 71 -6.81 6.26 -25.63
CA ARG A 71 -6.16 4.94 -25.70
C ARG A 71 -5.47 4.55 -24.40
N PHE A 72 -4.72 5.48 -23.81
CA PHE A 72 -4.06 5.26 -22.53
C PHE A 72 -5.07 5.07 -21.40
N ASP A 73 -6.08 5.93 -21.30
CA ASP A 73 -7.13 5.84 -20.28
C ASP A 73 -7.88 4.51 -20.36
N ALA A 74 -8.26 4.06 -21.56
CA ALA A 74 -8.88 2.75 -21.76
C ALA A 74 -7.96 1.60 -21.31
N ALA A 75 -6.69 1.61 -21.71
CA ALA A 75 -5.73 0.58 -21.33
C ALA A 75 -5.46 0.54 -19.80
N ALA A 76 -5.41 1.71 -19.16
CA ALA A 76 -5.27 1.82 -17.71
C ALA A 76 -6.50 1.31 -16.96
N GLN A 77 -7.71 1.62 -17.45
CA GLN A 77 -8.96 1.09 -16.92
C GLN A 77 -9.06 -0.42 -17.07
N GLU A 78 -8.64 -0.98 -18.20
CA GLU A 78 -8.58 -2.43 -18.39
C GLU A 78 -7.61 -3.12 -17.41
N LEU A 79 -6.44 -2.50 -17.18
CA LEU A 79 -5.47 -2.96 -16.19
C LEU A 79 -6.02 -2.90 -14.77
N GLN A 80 -6.71 -1.81 -14.40
CA GLN A 80 -7.37 -1.68 -13.10
C GLN A 80 -8.50 -2.71 -12.93
N ALA A 81 -9.35 -2.88 -13.95
CA ALA A 81 -10.43 -3.86 -13.94
C ALA A 81 -9.90 -5.30 -13.86
N PHE A 82 -8.78 -5.60 -14.52
CA PHE A 82 -8.09 -6.88 -14.38
C PHE A 82 -7.63 -7.12 -12.95
N ARG A 83 -7.03 -6.12 -12.30
CA ARG A 83 -6.62 -6.21 -10.89
C ARG A 83 -7.81 -6.44 -9.96
N ALA A 84 -8.92 -5.73 -10.18
CA ALA A 84 -10.15 -5.91 -9.42
C ALA A 84 -10.71 -7.33 -9.58
N ARG A 85 -10.87 -7.81 -10.83
CA ARG A 85 -11.33 -9.18 -11.11
C ARG A 85 -10.42 -10.25 -10.50
N ARG A 86 -9.10 -10.03 -10.50
CA ARG A 86 -8.16 -10.92 -9.83
C ARG A 86 -8.39 -10.91 -8.32
N ALA A 87 -8.53 -9.73 -7.71
CA ALA A 87 -8.83 -9.63 -6.28
C ALA A 87 -10.15 -10.33 -5.91
N ASP A 88 -11.19 -10.18 -6.73
CA ASP A 88 -12.49 -10.82 -6.53
C ASP A 88 -12.43 -12.35 -6.71
N ALA A 89 -11.70 -12.83 -7.73
CA ALA A 89 -11.48 -14.26 -7.94
C ALA A 89 -10.72 -14.89 -6.77
N LEU A 90 -9.72 -14.19 -6.24
CA LEU A 90 -8.97 -14.62 -5.05
C LEU A 90 -9.85 -14.64 -3.80
N ALA A 91 -10.73 -13.65 -3.63
CA ALA A 91 -11.68 -13.63 -2.53
C ALA A 91 -12.71 -14.76 -2.62
N ASN A 92 -13.20 -15.08 -3.83
CA ASN A 92 -14.17 -16.15 -4.05
C ASN A 92 -13.57 -17.54 -3.86
N GLU A 93 -12.38 -17.82 -4.39
CA GLU A 93 -11.70 -19.11 -4.19
C GLU A 93 -11.30 -19.35 -2.72
N ALA A 94 -10.91 -18.30 -2.00
CA ALA A 94 -10.64 -18.38 -0.57
C ALA A 94 -11.91 -18.71 0.26
N HIS A 95 -13.09 -18.34 -0.23
CA HIS A 95 -14.37 -18.63 0.44
C HIS A 95 -14.86 -20.06 0.20
N THR A 96 -14.61 -20.64 -0.97
CA THR A 96 -15.00 -22.02 -1.31
C THR A 96 -14.05 -23.10 -0.77
N ALA A 97 -12.81 -22.75 -0.38
CA ALA A 97 -11.80 -23.72 0.02
C ALA A 97 -11.74 -24.07 1.52
N SER A 98 -12.52 -23.42 2.40
CA SER A 98 -12.52 -23.76 3.83
C SER A 98 -13.72 -24.61 4.22
N ASP A 99 -13.43 -25.84 4.65
CA ASP A 99 -14.40 -26.73 5.29
C ASP A 99 -15.01 -26.03 6.52
N ALA A 100 -16.34 -26.02 6.62
CA ALA A 100 -17.07 -25.44 7.76
C ALA A 100 -16.59 -26.01 9.11
N SER A 101 -16.10 -27.26 9.10
CA SER A 101 -15.44 -27.88 10.25
C SER A 101 -14.15 -27.15 10.67
N GLU A 102 -13.29 -26.79 9.71
CA GLU A 102 -12.05 -26.03 9.98
C GLU A 102 -12.35 -24.60 10.41
N GLN A 103 -13.37 -23.95 9.84
CA GLN A 103 -13.83 -22.63 10.30
C GLN A 103 -14.26 -22.66 11.77
N SER A 104 -15.06 -23.66 12.14
CA SER A 104 -15.50 -23.84 13.53
C SER A 104 -14.33 -24.14 14.47
N ALA A 105 -13.40 -25.01 14.07
CA ALA A 105 -12.23 -25.37 14.87
C ALA A 105 -11.27 -24.19 15.04
N ALA A 106 -11.01 -23.42 13.98
CA ALA A 106 -10.16 -22.23 14.03
C ALA A 106 -10.79 -21.11 14.87
N ASN A 107 -12.12 -20.95 14.82
CA ASN A 107 -12.85 -20.01 15.68
C ASN A 107 -12.70 -20.38 17.16
N ALA A 108 -12.96 -21.64 17.52
CA ALA A 108 -12.84 -22.11 18.90
C ALA A 108 -11.42 -21.96 19.44
N ASP A 109 -10.40 -22.35 18.65
CA ASP A 109 -8.99 -22.21 19.05
C ASP A 109 -8.60 -20.74 19.26
N ALA A 110 -9.03 -19.84 18.36
CA ALA A 110 -8.77 -18.40 18.50
C ALA A 110 -9.40 -17.83 19.78
N ASP A 111 -10.66 -18.17 20.05
CA ASP A 111 -11.36 -17.74 21.27
C ASP A 111 -10.62 -18.20 22.53
N ASP A 112 -10.18 -19.45 22.56
CA ASP A 112 -9.45 -20.03 23.68
C ASP A 112 -8.09 -19.37 23.89
N ARG A 113 -7.35 -19.07 22.81
CA ARG A 113 -6.08 -18.35 22.93
C ARG A 113 -6.28 -16.92 23.46
N TRP A 114 -7.35 -16.23 23.06
CA TRP A 114 -7.66 -14.90 23.60
C TRP A 114 -8.05 -14.94 25.07
N ARG A 115 -8.84 -15.93 25.50
CA ARG A 115 -9.17 -16.16 26.92
C ARG A 115 -7.93 -16.45 27.75
N ALA A 116 -7.06 -17.34 27.27
CA ALA A 116 -5.82 -17.68 27.97
C ALA A 116 -4.87 -16.48 28.08
N PHE A 117 -4.77 -15.66 27.02
CA PHE A 117 -3.95 -14.45 27.04
C PHE A 117 -4.51 -13.39 28.00
N GLU A 118 -5.83 -13.22 28.04
CA GLU A 118 -6.49 -12.33 28.99
C GLU A 118 -6.24 -12.76 30.44
N GLN A 119 -6.41 -14.04 30.77
CA GLN A 119 -6.15 -14.57 32.11
C GLN A 119 -4.69 -14.39 32.54
N TRP A 120 -3.73 -14.67 31.65
CA TRP A 120 -2.32 -14.43 31.93
C TRP A 120 -2.04 -12.96 32.22
N ASN A 121 -2.55 -12.05 31.38
CA ASN A 121 -2.32 -10.61 31.53
C ASN A 121 -3.02 -10.06 32.78
N ALA A 122 -4.22 -10.54 33.10
CA ALA A 122 -4.92 -10.22 34.36
C ALA A 122 -4.10 -10.67 35.58
N GLY A 123 -3.50 -11.87 35.51
CA GLY A 123 -2.60 -12.37 36.56
C GLY A 123 -1.40 -11.45 36.78
N ALA A 124 -0.72 -11.06 35.70
CA ALA A 124 0.41 -10.12 35.76
C ALA A 124 -0.01 -8.74 36.30
N ALA A 125 -1.17 -8.24 35.88
CA ALA A 125 -1.75 -6.97 36.33
C ALA A 125 -2.16 -6.97 37.82
N GLY A 126 -2.43 -8.15 38.39
CA GLY A 126 -2.83 -8.35 39.78
C GLY A 126 -1.67 -8.53 40.78
N LEU A 127 -0.42 -8.59 40.29
CA LEU A 127 0.75 -8.68 41.16
C LEU A 127 0.96 -7.39 41.95
N SER A 128 1.54 -7.53 43.15
CA SER A 128 2.04 -6.39 43.92
C SER A 128 3.34 -5.89 43.32
N ASP A 129 3.63 -4.61 43.49
CA ASP A 129 4.89 -4.02 43.03
C ASP A 129 6.06 -4.57 43.86
N ASP A 130 7.05 -5.14 43.17
CA ASP A 130 8.28 -5.70 43.72
C ASP A 130 9.52 -4.88 43.36
N GLY A 131 9.34 -3.75 42.66
CA GLY A 131 10.43 -2.89 42.19
C GLY A 131 11.15 -3.42 40.95
N GLU A 132 10.73 -4.54 40.37
CA GLU A 132 11.25 -5.04 39.11
C GLU A 132 10.54 -4.41 37.90
N SER A 133 11.27 -4.31 36.79
CA SER A 133 10.72 -3.83 35.52
C SER A 133 10.58 -4.99 34.54
N PRO A 134 9.47 -5.09 33.78
CA PRO A 134 8.30 -4.20 33.76
C PRO A 134 7.43 -4.35 35.01
N SER A 135 6.89 -3.24 35.53
CA SER A 135 6.08 -3.25 36.74
C SER A 135 4.65 -3.75 36.51
N PRO A 136 3.91 -4.17 37.55
CA PRO A 136 2.50 -4.58 37.40
C PRO A 136 1.57 -3.48 36.85
N SER A 137 1.94 -2.20 36.94
CA SER A 137 1.20 -1.12 36.27
C SER A 137 1.33 -1.15 34.74
N GLU A 138 2.45 -1.64 34.22
CA GLU A 138 2.64 -1.85 32.78
C GLU A 138 1.77 -3.01 32.25
N ALA A 139 1.63 -4.08 33.03
CA ALA A 139 0.66 -5.14 32.73
C ALA A 139 -0.79 -4.63 32.76
N ARG A 140 -1.16 -3.79 33.75
CA ARG A 140 -2.46 -3.11 33.78
C ARG A 140 -2.70 -2.22 32.56
N TRP A 141 -1.68 -1.49 32.11
CA TRP A 141 -1.75 -0.72 30.87
C TRP A 141 -2.05 -1.63 29.67
N LEU A 142 -1.30 -2.72 29.51
CA LEU A 142 -1.50 -3.66 28.40
C LEU A 142 -2.90 -4.28 28.45
N TYR A 143 -3.36 -4.65 29.65
CA TYR A 143 -4.72 -5.17 29.86
C TYR A 143 -5.78 -4.18 29.41
N ALA A 144 -5.66 -2.90 29.81
CA ALA A 144 -6.61 -1.86 29.40
C ALA A 144 -6.63 -1.60 27.88
N GLN A 145 -5.50 -1.76 27.19
CA GLN A 145 -5.44 -1.62 25.73
C GLN A 145 -6.12 -2.77 24.99
N LEU A 146 -5.97 -4.00 25.49
CA LEU A 146 -6.48 -5.20 24.81
C LEU A 146 -7.93 -5.53 25.21
N PHE A 147 -8.30 -5.27 26.45
CA PHE A 147 -9.58 -5.65 27.06
C PHE A 147 -10.23 -4.45 27.75
N PRO A 148 -10.51 -3.34 27.03
CA PRO A 148 -11.14 -2.17 27.62
C PRO A 148 -12.51 -2.52 28.19
N ALA A 149 -12.85 -1.97 29.36
CA ALA A 149 -14.18 -2.10 29.93
C ALA A 149 -15.16 -1.12 29.25
N PRO A 150 -16.43 -1.52 29.02
CA PRO A 150 -17.07 -2.79 29.39
C PRO A 150 -16.93 -3.93 28.36
N GLU A 151 -16.20 -3.73 27.27
CA GLU A 151 -16.15 -4.68 26.15
C GLU A 151 -15.37 -5.96 26.46
N GLY A 152 -14.22 -5.87 27.13
CA GLY A 152 -13.37 -7.01 27.47
C GLY A 152 -13.19 -8.00 26.29
N LEU A 153 -13.52 -9.27 26.53
CA LEU A 153 -13.48 -10.35 25.53
C LEU A 153 -14.71 -10.44 24.62
N ARG A 154 -15.69 -9.54 24.70
CA ARG A 154 -16.95 -9.63 23.90
C ARG A 154 -16.73 -9.61 22.39
N PHE A 155 -15.53 -9.26 21.91
CA PHE A 155 -15.23 -9.32 20.48
C PHE A 155 -15.12 -10.74 19.93
N ILE A 156 -14.79 -11.73 20.76
CA ILE A 156 -14.62 -13.14 20.33
C ILE A 156 -15.96 -13.79 19.96
N THR A 157 -17.08 -13.25 20.46
CA THR A 157 -18.43 -13.75 20.14
C THR A 157 -19.08 -13.02 18.96
N ARG A 158 -18.33 -12.14 18.26
CA ARG A 158 -18.85 -11.40 17.12
C ARG A 158 -18.87 -12.28 15.88
N ARG A 159 -19.55 -11.82 14.82
CA ARG A 159 -19.44 -12.47 13.51
C ARG A 159 -17.97 -12.48 13.04
N PRO A 160 -17.53 -13.51 12.29
CA PRO A 160 -16.10 -13.74 12.02
C PRO A 160 -15.33 -12.52 11.47
N ARG A 161 -15.94 -11.75 10.56
CA ARG A 161 -15.31 -10.55 10.00
C ARG A 161 -15.11 -9.43 11.04
N ALA A 162 -16.08 -9.23 11.92
CA ALA A 162 -16.00 -8.22 12.98
C ALA A 162 -15.07 -8.66 14.11
N GLN A 163 -15.01 -9.96 14.39
CA GLN A 163 -14.04 -10.58 15.29
C GLN A 163 -12.62 -10.39 14.73
N TRP A 164 -12.38 -10.69 13.45
CA TRP A 164 -11.10 -10.50 12.77
C TRP A 164 -10.58 -9.08 12.88
N THR A 165 -11.40 -8.07 12.53
CA THR A 165 -10.98 -6.66 12.64
C THR A 165 -10.57 -6.28 14.07
N ALA A 166 -11.32 -6.76 15.06
CA ALA A 166 -11.00 -6.52 16.47
C ALA A 166 -9.71 -7.24 16.92
N MET A 167 -9.44 -8.43 16.38
CA MET A 167 -8.19 -9.15 16.62
C MET A 167 -7.00 -8.43 15.98
N VAL A 168 -7.11 -7.98 14.72
CA VAL A 168 -6.03 -7.27 14.01
C VAL A 168 -5.59 -6.02 14.77
N GLN A 169 -6.55 -5.22 15.26
CA GLN A 169 -6.26 -4.03 16.07
C GLN A 169 -5.46 -4.40 17.34
N ARG A 170 -5.88 -5.44 18.06
CA ARG A 170 -5.18 -5.91 19.26
C ARG A 170 -3.82 -6.53 18.97
N MET A 171 -3.71 -7.29 17.88
CA MET A 171 -2.45 -7.83 17.41
C MET A 171 -1.46 -6.70 17.06
N SER A 172 -1.94 -5.58 16.50
CA SER A 172 -1.10 -4.40 16.26
C SER A 172 -0.59 -3.77 17.56
N VAL A 173 -1.41 -3.69 18.61
CA VAL A 173 -0.96 -3.26 19.95
C VAL A 173 0.11 -4.20 20.47
N LEU A 174 -0.10 -5.51 20.34
CA LEU A 174 0.83 -6.53 20.81
C LEU A 174 2.18 -6.48 20.09
N GLN A 175 2.27 -5.98 18.84
CA GLN A 175 3.55 -5.80 18.15
C GLN A 175 4.37 -4.59 18.64
N GLY A 176 3.79 -3.69 19.44
CA GLY A 176 4.49 -2.53 19.96
C GLY A 176 5.60 -2.92 20.95
N GLU A 177 6.72 -2.20 20.91
CA GLU A 177 7.90 -2.44 21.76
C GLU A 177 7.54 -2.52 23.26
N ARG A 178 6.71 -1.58 23.72
CA ARG A 178 6.21 -1.56 25.11
C ARG A 178 5.42 -2.83 25.47
N ALA A 179 4.55 -3.31 24.58
CA ALA A 179 3.79 -4.53 24.81
C ALA A 179 4.70 -5.76 24.81
N GLN A 180 5.68 -5.82 23.91
CA GLN A 180 6.67 -6.90 23.86
C GLN A 180 7.51 -6.97 25.14
N ALA A 181 7.92 -5.82 25.69
CA ALA A 181 8.64 -5.76 26.98
C ALA A 181 7.81 -6.34 28.13
N VAL A 182 6.53 -5.98 28.23
CA VAL A 182 5.60 -6.53 29.24
C VAL A 182 5.42 -8.05 29.08
N ILE A 183 5.21 -8.50 27.84
CA ILE A 183 5.04 -9.93 27.53
C ILE A 183 6.29 -10.73 27.89
N ALA A 184 7.48 -10.21 27.59
CA ALA A 184 8.73 -10.87 27.95
C ALA A 184 8.94 -10.89 29.47
N GLY A 185 8.77 -9.75 30.14
CA GLY A 185 9.02 -9.60 31.57
C GLY A 185 8.12 -10.46 32.46
N PHE A 186 6.85 -10.64 32.09
CA PHE A 186 5.91 -11.49 32.83
C PHE A 186 5.76 -12.91 32.26
N GLY A 187 6.71 -13.38 31.44
CA GLY A 187 6.74 -14.76 30.93
C GLY A 187 5.62 -15.13 29.95
N GLY A 188 5.00 -14.14 29.30
CA GLY A 188 3.89 -14.30 28.36
C GLY A 188 4.27 -14.79 26.96
N ALA A 189 5.57 -14.98 26.66
CA ALA A 189 6.04 -15.30 25.32
C ALA A 189 5.37 -16.55 24.70
N ARG A 190 5.11 -17.58 25.51
CA ARG A 190 4.41 -18.79 25.04
C ARG A 190 2.95 -18.51 24.66
N HIS A 191 2.25 -17.70 25.46
CA HIS A 191 0.88 -17.26 25.16
C HIS A 191 0.85 -16.43 23.88
N MET A 192 1.78 -15.50 23.71
CA MET A 192 1.88 -14.67 22.50
C MET A 192 2.12 -15.50 21.24
N LYS A 193 3.05 -16.47 21.28
CA LYS A 193 3.32 -17.37 20.15
C LYS A 193 2.07 -18.16 19.75
N GLN A 194 1.36 -18.70 20.73
CA GLN A 194 0.13 -19.46 20.47
C GLN A 194 -1.00 -18.57 19.94
N LEU A 195 -1.15 -17.36 20.50
CA LEU A 195 -2.14 -16.39 20.05
C LEU A 195 -1.89 -15.95 18.60
N ALA A 196 -0.64 -15.68 18.24
CA ALA A 196 -0.26 -15.33 16.87
C ALA A 196 -0.55 -16.47 15.88
N ALA A 197 -0.28 -17.71 16.27
CA ALA A 197 -0.58 -18.88 15.44
C ALA A 197 -2.09 -19.08 15.25
N ALA A 198 -2.89 -18.96 16.32
CA ALA A 198 -4.34 -19.08 16.22
C ALA A 198 -4.98 -17.92 15.43
N HIS A 199 -4.47 -16.68 15.58
CA HIS A 199 -4.88 -15.55 14.74
C HIS A 199 -4.59 -15.83 13.26
N ALA A 200 -3.39 -16.31 12.91
CA ALA A 200 -3.07 -16.65 11.54
C ALA A 200 -3.97 -17.76 10.97
N ARG A 201 -4.24 -18.82 11.76
CA ARG A 201 -5.14 -19.93 11.39
C ARG A 201 -6.57 -19.46 11.18
N PHE A 202 -7.10 -18.62 12.08
CA PHE A 202 -8.41 -18.00 11.95
C PHE A 202 -8.53 -17.20 10.65
N GLY A 203 -7.56 -16.32 10.38
CA GLY A 203 -7.53 -15.53 9.15
C GLY A 203 -7.50 -16.42 7.90
N LYS A 204 -6.78 -17.55 7.95
CA LYS A 204 -6.70 -18.50 6.83
C LYS A 204 -8.03 -19.24 6.63
N ALA A 205 -8.63 -19.77 7.70
CA ALA A 205 -9.87 -20.54 7.62
C ALA A 205 -11.05 -19.68 7.12
N PHE A 206 -11.13 -18.42 7.52
CA PHE A 206 -12.19 -17.51 7.04
C PHE A 206 -11.81 -16.76 5.75
N GLY A 207 -10.67 -17.05 5.14
CA GLY A 207 -10.22 -16.42 3.89
C GLY A 207 -9.81 -14.94 4.03
N PHE A 208 -9.57 -14.45 5.26
CA PHE A 208 -9.15 -13.06 5.52
C PHE A 208 -7.67 -12.80 5.26
N THR A 209 -6.82 -13.84 5.26
CA THR A 209 -5.36 -13.72 5.05
C THR A 209 -4.83 -14.57 3.90
N ALA A 210 -5.68 -15.30 3.19
CA ALA A 210 -5.25 -16.12 2.08
C ALA A 210 -4.90 -15.25 0.86
N VAL A 211 -3.60 -15.16 0.53
CA VAL A 211 -3.18 -14.94 -0.85
C VAL A 211 -3.20 -16.30 -1.53
N VAL A 212 -4.37 -16.69 -2.05
CA VAL A 212 -4.43 -17.81 -3.00
C VAL A 212 -3.71 -17.32 -4.27
N GLN A 213 -2.86 -18.15 -4.88
CA GLN A 213 -2.54 -17.98 -6.30
C GLN A 213 -3.56 -18.85 -7.04
N PRO A 214 -4.38 -18.28 -7.94
CA PRO A 214 -5.50 -19.02 -8.48
C PRO A 214 -4.97 -20.05 -9.48
N ALA A 215 -5.38 -21.30 -9.32
CA ALA A 215 -5.29 -22.29 -10.38
C ALA A 215 -6.51 -22.10 -11.29
N GLY A 216 -6.41 -21.16 -12.26
CA GLY A 216 -7.41 -21.03 -13.33
C GLY A 216 -7.99 -19.63 -13.61
N GLY A 217 -7.70 -18.61 -12.79
CA GLY A 217 -7.94 -17.21 -13.17
C GLY A 217 -6.97 -16.75 -14.26
N PRO A 218 -7.20 -15.61 -14.96
CA PRO A 218 -6.23 -15.10 -15.92
C PRO A 218 -4.91 -14.84 -15.17
N SER A 219 -3.97 -15.75 -15.37
CA SER A 219 -2.78 -15.91 -14.53
C SER A 219 -1.76 -14.82 -14.81
N ASP A 220 -1.81 -14.26 -16.02
CA ASP A 220 -0.85 -13.29 -16.51
C ASP A 220 -1.50 -11.94 -16.81
N GLY A 221 -1.20 -10.95 -15.96
CA GLY A 221 -1.54 -9.54 -16.18
C GLY A 221 -0.54 -8.80 -17.08
N ARG A 222 0.53 -9.48 -17.54
CA ARG A 222 1.54 -8.90 -18.43
C ARG A 222 0.94 -8.27 -19.68
N PRO A 223 -0.06 -8.85 -20.37
CA PRO A 223 -0.64 -8.22 -21.56
C PRO A 223 -1.26 -6.85 -21.24
N GLN A 224 -2.06 -6.75 -20.19
CA GLN A 224 -2.70 -5.49 -19.78
C GLN A 224 -1.65 -4.46 -19.33
N TRP A 225 -0.62 -4.92 -18.61
CA TRP A 225 0.51 -4.09 -18.21
C TRP A 225 1.29 -3.53 -19.40
N VAL A 226 1.67 -4.39 -20.35
CA VAL A 226 2.41 -4.01 -21.56
C VAL A 226 1.59 -3.03 -22.39
N THR A 227 0.30 -3.30 -22.60
CA THR A 227 -0.59 -2.41 -23.35
C THR A 227 -0.70 -1.04 -22.70
N ALA A 228 -0.92 -0.96 -21.39
CA ALA A 228 -1.00 0.32 -20.67
C ALA A 228 0.32 1.08 -20.73
N ARG A 229 1.45 0.38 -20.59
CA ARG A 229 2.79 0.98 -20.65
C ARG A 229 3.14 1.51 -22.04
N GLU A 230 2.82 0.78 -23.11
CA GLU A 230 3.03 1.25 -24.48
C GLU A 230 2.10 2.42 -24.82
N ALA A 231 0.84 2.37 -24.39
CA ALA A 231 -0.10 3.47 -24.58
C ALA A 231 0.34 4.75 -23.83
N LEU A 232 0.89 4.61 -22.62
CA LEU A 232 1.47 5.71 -21.87
C LEU A 232 2.66 6.32 -22.63
N ARG A 233 3.60 5.48 -23.11
CA ARG A 233 4.74 5.97 -23.90
C ARG A 233 4.28 6.76 -25.12
N ALA A 234 3.31 6.23 -25.87
CA ALA A 234 2.77 6.89 -27.05
C ALA A 234 2.08 8.21 -26.70
N LEU A 235 1.36 8.29 -25.57
CA LEU A 235 0.76 9.53 -25.10
C LEU A 235 1.82 10.58 -24.78
N LEU A 236 2.84 10.22 -23.98
CA LEU A 236 3.90 11.13 -23.60
C LEU A 236 4.64 11.72 -24.82
N GLN A 237 4.93 10.88 -25.82
CA GLN A 237 5.52 11.33 -27.09
C GLN A 237 4.62 12.30 -27.86
N ARG A 238 3.30 12.11 -27.83
CA ARG A 238 2.35 13.04 -28.50
C ARG A 238 2.19 14.35 -27.75
N ILE A 239 2.24 14.33 -26.42
CA ILE A 239 2.22 15.56 -25.61
C ILE A 239 3.51 16.32 -25.85
N GLU A 240 4.67 15.67 -25.72
CA GLU A 240 5.97 16.31 -25.96
C GLU A 240 6.07 16.94 -27.35
N GLY A 241 5.71 16.17 -28.39
CA GLY A 241 5.75 16.65 -29.78
C GLY A 241 4.73 17.71 -30.15
N HIS A 242 3.87 18.14 -29.20
CA HIS A 242 2.93 19.25 -29.41
C HIS A 242 3.54 20.61 -29.07
N ALA A 243 4.69 20.66 -28.41
CA ALA A 243 5.34 21.93 -28.09
C ALA A 243 5.80 22.61 -29.38
N ASP A 244 5.22 23.77 -29.67
CA ASP A 244 5.49 24.56 -30.87
C ASP A 244 5.54 26.06 -30.51
N PRO A 245 6.71 26.72 -30.59
CA PRO A 245 6.86 28.11 -30.19
C PRO A 245 6.04 29.08 -31.05
N GLU A 246 5.58 28.66 -32.23
CA GLU A 246 4.71 29.47 -33.10
C GLU A 246 3.22 29.37 -32.69
N ILE A 247 2.85 28.36 -31.89
CA ILE A 247 1.49 28.15 -31.38
C ILE A 247 1.40 28.67 -29.95
N ALA A 248 0.69 29.78 -29.76
CA ALA A 248 0.46 30.37 -28.44
C ALA A 248 -0.13 29.35 -27.45
N GLY A 249 0.49 29.25 -26.27
CA GLY A 249 0.05 28.38 -25.17
C GLY A 249 0.40 26.89 -25.34
N SER A 250 0.97 26.45 -26.46
CA SER A 250 1.32 25.05 -26.71
C SER A 250 2.37 24.54 -25.70
N GLU A 251 3.46 25.29 -25.48
CA GLU A 251 4.53 24.93 -24.55
C GLU A 251 4.05 24.88 -23.10
N ALA A 252 3.18 25.83 -22.72
CA ALA A 252 2.57 25.86 -21.39
C ALA A 252 1.65 24.65 -21.18
N LEU A 253 0.87 24.27 -22.20
CA LEU A 253 0.03 23.08 -22.17
C LEU A 253 0.87 21.81 -22.03
N VAL A 254 1.95 21.68 -22.81
CA VAL A 254 2.86 20.53 -22.75
C VAL A 254 3.52 20.42 -21.37
N ALA A 255 4.07 21.52 -20.86
CA ALA A 255 4.70 21.56 -19.54
C ALA A 255 3.69 21.17 -18.44
N PHE A 256 2.47 21.69 -18.50
CA PHE A 256 1.41 21.38 -17.55
C PHE A 256 1.01 19.90 -17.59
N LEU A 257 0.83 19.32 -18.77
CA LEU A 257 0.43 17.93 -18.94
C LEU A 257 1.57 16.95 -18.61
N LEU A 258 2.83 17.30 -18.85
CA LEU A 258 3.99 16.45 -18.54
C LEU A 258 4.50 16.57 -17.10
N ALA A 259 4.11 17.62 -16.36
CA ALA A 259 4.46 17.81 -14.95
C ALA A 259 4.37 16.53 -14.08
N PRO A 260 3.26 15.76 -14.07
CA PRO A 260 3.14 14.58 -13.19
C PRO A 260 4.13 13.47 -13.58
N TYR A 261 4.51 13.38 -14.85
CA TYR A 261 5.52 12.43 -15.30
C TYR A 261 6.93 12.87 -14.86
N VAL A 262 7.23 14.17 -14.91
CA VAL A 262 8.50 14.73 -14.42
C VAL A 262 8.65 14.51 -12.91
N GLU A 263 7.59 14.79 -12.14
CA GLU A 263 7.53 14.52 -10.70
C GLU A 263 7.82 13.04 -10.38
N LEU A 264 7.20 12.12 -11.14
CA LEU A 264 7.44 10.69 -11.01
C LEU A 264 8.91 10.30 -11.31
N LEU A 265 9.53 10.90 -12.32
CA LEU A 265 10.94 10.64 -12.63
C LEU A 265 11.86 11.07 -11.47
N ASP A 266 11.55 12.19 -10.83
CA ASP A 266 12.30 12.69 -9.67
C ASP A 266 12.13 11.79 -8.45
N ASP A 267 10.93 11.25 -8.22
CA ASP A 267 10.65 10.28 -7.16
C ASP A 267 11.44 8.98 -7.39
N VAL A 268 11.35 8.39 -8.59
CA VAL A 268 12.10 7.17 -8.96
C VAL A 268 13.61 7.40 -8.83
N ALA A 269 14.11 8.58 -9.21
CA ALA A 269 15.52 8.92 -9.06
C ALA A 269 15.93 9.07 -7.57
N ARG A 270 15.08 9.66 -6.73
CA ARG A 270 15.30 9.78 -5.28
C ARG A 270 15.35 8.42 -4.60
N ASP A 271 14.45 7.52 -4.95
CA ASP A 271 14.42 6.16 -4.38
C ASP A 271 15.67 5.36 -4.75
N ARG A 272 16.13 5.46 -6.00
CA ARG A 272 17.42 4.89 -6.42
C ARG A 272 18.60 5.42 -5.61
N ARG A 273 18.62 6.72 -5.29
CA ARG A 273 19.69 7.32 -4.48
C ARG A 273 19.65 6.82 -3.03
N ARG A 274 18.46 6.62 -2.47
CA ARG A 274 18.26 6.07 -1.11
C ARG A 274 18.62 4.59 -1.02
N ALA A 275 18.32 3.82 -2.06
CA ALA A 275 18.63 2.39 -2.13
C ALA A 275 20.12 2.08 -2.36
N ARG A 276 20.93 3.08 -2.75
CA ARG A 276 22.37 2.88 -2.96
C ARG A 276 23.09 2.95 -1.60
N PRO A 277 23.77 1.88 -1.15
CA PRO A 277 24.56 1.94 0.08
C PRO A 277 25.63 3.03 -0.03
N LYS A 278 25.82 3.82 1.03
CA LYS A 278 26.88 4.84 1.12
C LYS A 278 28.23 4.16 0.89
N LYS A 279 28.84 4.39 -0.28
CA LYS A 279 30.21 3.99 -0.55
C LYS A 279 31.12 4.86 0.33
N GLY A 280 31.56 4.33 1.46
CA GLY A 280 32.43 5.04 2.39
C GLY A 280 32.50 4.52 3.83
N GLU A 281 31.73 3.49 4.20
CA GLU A 281 31.94 2.84 5.50
C GLU A 281 33.01 1.76 5.34
N PRO A 282 34.17 1.90 6.03
CA PRO A 282 35.23 0.90 5.93
C PRO A 282 34.72 -0.43 6.48
N ALA A 283 34.95 -1.51 5.74
CA ALA A 283 34.65 -2.86 6.19
C ALA A 283 35.30 -3.08 7.57
N PRO A 284 34.59 -3.69 8.53
CA PRO A 284 35.19 -4.02 9.82
C PRO A 284 36.39 -4.94 9.55
N ALA A 285 37.56 -4.52 10.03
CA ALA A 285 38.79 -5.27 9.90
C ALA A 285 38.60 -6.67 10.52
N LEU A 286 38.93 -7.71 9.76
CA LEU A 286 39.10 -9.06 10.28
C LEU A 286 40.09 -9.01 11.45
N PRO A 287 39.79 -9.65 12.60
CA PRO A 287 40.74 -9.70 13.70
C PRO A 287 41.98 -10.48 13.25
N SER A 288 43.07 -9.76 13.08
CA SER A 288 44.41 -10.32 12.92
C SER A 288 44.97 -10.59 14.32
N GLY A 289 45.32 -11.84 14.60
CA GLY A 289 46.17 -12.20 15.73
C GLY A 289 45.70 -13.39 16.55
N ALA A 290 46.26 -14.57 16.25
CA ALA A 290 46.74 -15.52 17.26
C ALA A 290 47.60 -16.60 16.57
N SER A 291 48.75 -16.19 16.04
CA SER A 291 49.93 -17.07 16.01
C SER A 291 50.92 -16.44 16.97
N ASP A 292 50.98 -16.99 18.17
CA ASP A 292 52.19 -17.16 18.96
C ASP A 292 51.78 -17.84 20.27
N MET A 293 52.21 -19.09 20.43
CA MET A 293 52.40 -19.70 21.74
C MET A 293 53.73 -20.47 21.71
N PRO A 294 54.52 -20.38 22.79
CA PRO A 294 55.87 -20.94 22.90
C PRO A 294 55.91 -22.47 22.97
#